data_AF-A0A3M2L6C5-F1
#
_entry.id   AF-A0A3M2L6C5-F1
#
_cell.length_a   1.000
_cell.length_b   1.000
_cell.length_c   1.000
_cell.angle_alpha   90.00
_cell.angle_beta   90.00
_cell.angle_gamma   90.00
#
_symmetry.space_group_name_H-M   'P 1'
#
loop_
_entity.id
_entity.type
_entity.pdbx_description
1 polymer ?
#
loop_
_entity_poly.entity_id
_entity_poly.type
_entity_poly.pdbx_seq_one_letter_code
_entity_poly.pdbx_strand_id
1 'polypeptide(L)'
;MRAGIAVVLLLVGGGVGAIAPAARADAPGIEGLDPMLAAAYSAAEAEAHEEGVPLSITSGYRTPEQQEALWEDGIVTYGSPEAARHWVLPPEESTHVQGHAVDVGPREGAQWLEDHGDRWGLCRSFDNEWWHFELATVPGMPCPPRLPDASDR
;
A
#
# COMPACT_ATOMS: atom_id res chain seq x y z
N MET A 1 26.24 29.46 -55.06
CA MET A 1 26.10 28.06 -55.50
C MET A 1 26.80 27.21 -54.45
N ARG A 2 26.12 26.53 -53.53
CA ARG A 2 25.12 25.48 -53.73
C ARG A 2 23.99 25.59 -52.70
N ALA A 3 22.77 25.44 -53.19
CA ALA A 3 21.57 25.22 -52.41
C ALA A 3 21.55 23.78 -51.86
N GLY A 4 20.93 23.59 -50.70
CA GLY A 4 20.74 22.29 -50.07
C GLY A 4 19.51 22.29 -49.16
N ILE A 5 18.35 22.20 -49.80
CA ILE A 5 17.08 21.58 -49.40
C ILE A 5 16.75 21.52 -47.90
N ALA A 6 15.72 22.28 -47.52
CA ALA A 6 14.93 22.07 -46.31
C ALA A 6 14.06 20.81 -46.45
N VAL A 7 14.03 19.98 -45.41
CA VAL A 7 12.95 19.01 -45.18
C VAL A 7 12.35 19.34 -43.82
N VAL A 8 11.19 19.97 -43.86
CA VAL A 8 10.25 20.00 -42.73
C VAL A 8 9.56 18.65 -42.70
N LEU A 9 9.76 17.88 -41.64
CA LEU A 9 8.90 16.74 -41.30
C LEU A 9 8.07 17.13 -40.08
N LEU A 10 6.83 17.51 -40.31
CA LEU A 10 5.76 17.51 -39.31
C LEU A 10 5.18 16.09 -39.29
N LEU A 11 5.35 15.37 -38.18
CA LEU A 11 4.48 14.27 -37.81
C LEU A 11 4.04 14.47 -36.36
N VAL A 12 2.73 14.70 -36.23
CA VAL A 12 1.92 14.65 -35.02
C VAL A 12 1.85 13.19 -34.56
N GLY A 13 1.99 12.91 -33.26
CA GLY A 13 1.66 11.58 -32.75
C GLY A 13 2.04 11.33 -31.30
N GLY A 14 1.04 11.43 -30.43
CA GLY A 14 0.83 10.53 -29.29
C GLY A 14 1.86 10.56 -28.16
N GLY A 15 1.47 11.16 -27.03
CA GLY A 15 2.12 10.88 -25.75
C GLY A 15 2.08 9.39 -25.46
N VAL A 16 3.25 8.76 -25.47
CA VAL A 16 3.45 7.48 -24.80
C VAL A 16 3.65 7.81 -23.33
N GLY A 17 2.56 7.71 -22.55
CA GLY A 17 2.67 7.60 -21.10
C GLY A 17 3.68 6.50 -20.79
N ALA A 18 4.61 6.79 -19.89
CA ALA A 18 5.54 5.80 -19.36
C ALA A 18 4.71 4.63 -18.82
N ILE A 19 4.70 3.52 -19.54
CA ILE A 19 4.24 2.24 -19.03
C ILE A 19 5.26 1.85 -17.99
N ALA A 20 4.92 2.09 -16.72
CA ALA A 20 5.65 1.52 -15.60
C ALA A 20 5.75 -0.01 -15.84
N PRO A 21 6.92 -0.62 -15.63
CA PRO A 21 7.02 -2.07 -15.71
C PRO A 21 5.99 -2.67 -14.76
N ALA A 22 5.18 -3.61 -15.25
CA ALA A 22 4.30 -4.39 -14.39
C ALA A 22 5.19 -5.06 -13.34
N ALA A 23 5.09 -4.57 -12.09
CA ALA A 23 5.77 -5.17 -10.97
C ALA A 23 5.38 -6.66 -10.94
N ARG A 24 6.38 -7.53 -10.87
CA ARG A 24 6.12 -8.96 -10.75
C ARG A 24 5.47 -9.20 -9.40
N ALA A 25 4.19 -9.57 -9.44
CA ALA A 25 3.38 -9.94 -8.30
C ALA A 25 3.78 -11.34 -7.81
N ASP A 26 5.00 -11.48 -7.29
CA ASP A 26 5.53 -12.75 -6.74
C ASP A 26 5.76 -12.68 -5.22
N ALA A 27 5.46 -11.54 -4.58
CA ALA A 27 5.57 -11.38 -3.13
C ALA A 27 4.47 -12.19 -2.41
N PRO A 28 4.81 -13.08 -1.45
CA PRO A 28 3.79 -13.79 -0.68
C PRO A 28 2.91 -12.81 0.10
N GLY A 29 1.59 -13.02 0.10
CA GLY A 29 0.65 -12.20 0.86
C GLY A 29 -0.05 -11.09 0.05
N ILE A 30 0.18 -11.02 -1.26
CA ILE A 30 -0.52 -10.08 -2.15
C ILE A 30 -1.81 -10.64 -2.75
N GLU A 31 -2.11 -11.92 -2.52
CA GLU A 31 -3.31 -12.56 -3.04
C GLU A 31 -4.57 -11.87 -2.50
N GLY A 32 -5.46 -11.43 -3.40
CA GLY A 32 -6.72 -10.76 -3.03
C GLY A 32 -6.60 -9.25 -2.77
N LEU A 33 -5.40 -8.67 -2.84
CA LEU A 33 -5.23 -7.22 -2.79
C LEU A 33 -5.76 -6.56 -4.07
N ASP A 34 -6.12 -5.28 -3.96
CA ASP A 34 -6.32 -4.43 -5.12
C ASP A 34 -5.05 -4.42 -5.99
N PRO A 35 -5.17 -4.55 -7.33
CA PRO A 35 -4.01 -4.67 -8.21
C PRO A 35 -3.03 -3.49 -8.11
N MET A 36 -3.48 -2.29 -7.77
CA MET A 36 -2.61 -1.12 -7.62
C MET A 36 -1.85 -1.16 -6.30
N LEU A 37 -2.50 -1.58 -5.22
CA LEU A 37 -1.80 -1.82 -3.96
C LEU A 37 -0.74 -2.94 -4.11
N ALA A 38 -1.10 -4.05 -4.74
CA ALA A 38 -0.17 -5.17 -4.98
C ALA A 38 1.05 -4.72 -5.80
N ALA A 39 0.84 -3.94 -6.85
CA ALA A 39 1.93 -3.42 -7.68
C ALA A 39 2.81 -2.41 -6.94
N ALA A 40 2.21 -1.50 -6.18
CA ALA A 40 2.93 -0.51 -5.38
C ALA A 40 3.80 -1.19 -4.31
N TYR A 41 3.21 -2.12 -3.54
CA TYR A 41 3.93 -2.87 -2.52
C TYR A 41 5.08 -3.69 -3.11
N SER A 42 4.83 -4.42 -4.20
CA SER A 42 5.88 -5.25 -4.84
C SER A 42 7.07 -4.42 -5.31
N ALA A 43 6.83 -3.19 -5.78
CA ALA A 43 7.90 -2.28 -6.18
C ALA A 43 8.68 -1.72 -4.98
N ALA A 44 7.97 -1.33 -3.91
CA ALA A 44 8.59 -0.86 -2.67
C ALA A 44 9.42 -1.95 -1.98
N GLU A 45 8.90 -3.17 -1.91
CA GLU A 45 9.58 -4.34 -1.34
C GLU A 45 10.86 -4.68 -2.09
N ALA A 46 10.82 -4.68 -3.43
CA ALA A 46 12.00 -4.93 -4.24
C ALA A 46 13.12 -3.92 -3.95
N GLU A 47 12.79 -2.63 -3.85
CA GLU A 47 13.78 -1.59 -3.55
C GLU A 47 14.30 -1.70 -2.11
N ALA A 48 13.44 -1.97 -1.13
CA ALA A 48 13.86 -2.23 0.25
C ALA A 48 14.89 -3.37 0.31
N HIS A 49 14.64 -4.47 -0.41
CA HIS A 49 15.54 -5.63 -0.44
C HIS A 49 16.85 -5.32 -1.17
N GLU A 50 16.85 -4.50 -2.21
CA GLU A 50 18.08 -4.01 -2.87
C GLU A 50 18.94 -3.16 -1.92
N GLU A 51 18.32 -2.42 -1.00
CA GLU A 51 18.98 -1.69 0.08
C GLU A 51 19.38 -2.57 1.28
N GLY A 52 19.04 -3.86 1.26
CA GLY A 52 19.32 -4.81 2.34
C GLY A 52 18.36 -4.72 3.53
N VAL A 53 17.23 -4.04 3.37
CA VAL A 53 16.19 -3.90 4.39
C VAL A 53 15.18 -5.04 4.26
N PRO A 54 14.94 -5.85 5.31
CA PRO A 54 13.90 -6.86 5.27
C PRO A 54 12.52 -6.19 5.30
N LEU A 55 11.69 -6.50 4.31
CA LEU A 55 10.29 -6.09 4.24
C LEU A 55 9.45 -7.26 3.73
N SER A 56 8.33 -7.54 4.38
CA SER A 56 7.41 -8.63 4.04
C SER A 56 5.99 -8.32 4.54
N ILE A 57 4.98 -8.80 3.83
CA ILE A 57 3.58 -8.77 4.30
C ILE A 57 3.42 -9.79 5.41
N THR A 58 2.90 -9.34 6.56
CA THR A 58 2.45 -10.21 7.65
C THR A 58 0.94 -10.50 7.58
N SER A 59 0.16 -9.57 7.01
CA SER A 59 -1.28 -9.74 6.78
C SER A 59 -1.72 -8.92 5.56
N GLY A 60 -2.25 -9.56 4.53
CA GLY A 60 -2.76 -8.91 3.33
C GLY A 60 -4.29 -8.88 3.32
N TYR A 61 -4.89 -9.29 2.19
CA TYR A 61 -6.34 -9.47 2.11
C TYR A 61 -6.86 -10.46 3.16
N ARG A 62 -8.03 -10.16 3.72
CA ARG A 62 -8.76 -11.06 4.63
C ARG A 62 -10.15 -11.34 4.08
N THR A 63 -10.63 -12.58 4.18
CA THR A 63 -12.05 -12.83 3.92
C THR A 63 -12.91 -12.22 5.03
N PRO A 64 -14.20 -11.92 4.78
CA PRO A 64 -15.11 -11.45 5.82
C PRO A 64 -15.15 -12.35 7.05
N GLU A 65 -15.08 -13.68 6.87
CA GLU A 65 -15.11 -14.65 7.97
C GLU A 65 -13.83 -14.63 8.81
N GLN A 66 -12.67 -14.42 8.18
CA GLN A 66 -11.41 -14.24 8.90
C GLN A 66 -11.41 -12.94 9.70
N GLN A 67 -11.96 -11.87 9.13
CA GLN A 67 -12.11 -10.60 9.82
C GLN A 67 -13.08 -10.70 10.99
N GLU A 68 -14.20 -11.41 10.82
CA GLU A 68 -15.19 -11.60 11.89
C GLU A 68 -14.59 -12.33 13.08
N ALA A 69 -13.81 -13.40 12.84
CA ALA A 69 -13.12 -14.11 13.92
C ALA A 69 -12.15 -13.21 14.70
N LEU A 70 -11.43 -12.31 14.01
CA LEU A 70 -10.52 -11.35 14.64
C LEU A 70 -11.29 -10.26 15.42
N TRP A 71 -12.43 -9.84 14.89
CA TRP A 71 -13.30 -8.86 15.53
C TRP A 71 -13.91 -9.42 16.82
N GLU A 72 -14.43 -10.64 16.80
CA GLU A 72 -14.92 -11.35 17.98
C GLU A 72 -13.82 -11.54 19.04
N ASP A 73 -12.61 -11.96 18.64
CA ASP A 73 -11.46 -12.09 19.55
C ASP A 73 -11.03 -10.72 20.12
N GLY A 74 -11.07 -9.67 19.30
CA GLY A 74 -10.84 -8.30 19.72
C GLY A 74 -11.82 -7.86 20.80
N ILE A 75 -13.12 -8.13 20.63
CA ILE A 75 -14.14 -7.81 21.64
C ILE A 75 -13.85 -8.55 22.96
N VAL A 76 -13.48 -9.83 22.90
CA VAL A 76 -13.12 -10.60 24.10
C VAL A 76 -11.87 -10.02 24.77
N THR A 77 -10.88 -9.64 23.98
CA THR A 77 -9.59 -9.12 24.47
C THR A 77 -9.71 -7.74 25.11
N TYR A 78 -10.44 -6.83 24.45
CA TYR A 78 -10.54 -5.42 24.86
C TYR A 78 -11.79 -5.11 25.68
N GLY A 79 -12.73 -6.05 25.78
CA GLY A 79 -13.88 -6.03 26.69
C GLY A 79 -15.14 -5.37 26.14
N SER A 80 -15.06 -4.63 25.04
CA SER A 80 -16.24 -4.09 24.33
C SER A 80 -15.95 -3.86 22.84
N PRO A 81 -16.99 -3.77 22.00
CA PRO A 81 -16.85 -3.34 20.61
C PRO A 81 -16.14 -1.99 20.49
N GLU A 82 -16.49 -1.00 21.30
CA GLU A 82 -15.89 0.32 21.26
C GLU A 82 -14.39 0.26 21.57
N ALA A 83 -13.99 -0.52 22.58
CA ALA A 83 -12.59 -0.70 22.93
C ALA A 83 -11.81 -1.49 21.86
N ALA A 84 -12.45 -2.46 21.20
CA ALA A 84 -11.83 -3.25 20.15
C ALA A 84 -11.57 -2.45 18.86
N ARG A 85 -12.44 -1.48 18.52
CA ARG A 85 -12.33 -0.66 17.30
C ARG A 85 -11.05 0.15 17.21
N HIS A 86 -10.36 0.41 18.32
CA HIS A 86 -9.04 1.03 18.30
C HIS A 86 -7.97 0.17 17.61
N TRP A 87 -8.21 -1.14 17.41
CA TRP A 87 -7.22 -2.09 16.89
C TRP A 87 -7.76 -3.04 15.82
N VAL A 88 -9.05 -3.38 15.87
CA VAL A 88 -9.67 -4.34 14.97
C VAL A 88 -11.05 -3.82 14.61
N LEU A 89 -11.33 -3.70 13.31
CA LEU A 89 -12.64 -3.29 12.79
C LEU A 89 -13.53 -4.51 12.47
N PRO A 90 -14.88 -4.37 12.50
CA PRO A 90 -15.79 -5.38 11.99
C PRO A 90 -15.60 -5.62 10.47
N PRO A 91 -16.10 -6.74 9.92
CA PRO A 91 -15.96 -7.10 8.50
C PRO A 91 -16.33 -6.02 7.50
N GLU A 92 -17.42 -5.30 7.76
CA GLU A 92 -17.97 -4.31 6.84
C GLU A 92 -17.11 -3.04 6.73
N GLU A 93 -16.19 -2.84 7.67
CA GLU A 93 -15.39 -1.61 7.80
C GLU A 93 -13.89 -1.85 7.56
N SER A 94 -13.44 -3.10 7.59
CA SER A 94 -12.03 -3.44 7.42
C SER A 94 -11.50 -3.16 6.00
N THR A 95 -10.37 -2.48 5.89
CA THR A 95 -9.68 -2.31 4.60
C THR A 95 -8.97 -3.56 4.10
N HIS A 96 -8.61 -4.48 4.99
CA HIS A 96 -8.09 -5.78 4.56
C HIS A 96 -9.15 -6.60 3.84
N VAL A 97 -10.42 -6.50 4.26
CA VAL A 97 -11.55 -7.16 3.56
C VAL A 97 -11.79 -6.54 2.18
N GLN A 98 -11.47 -5.26 2.02
CA GLN A 98 -11.55 -4.57 0.73
C GLN A 98 -10.31 -4.82 -0.15
N GLY A 99 -9.27 -5.48 0.35
CA GLY A 99 -7.99 -5.65 -0.35
C GLY A 99 -7.18 -4.35 -0.47
N HIS A 100 -7.47 -3.36 0.37
CA HIS A 100 -6.90 -2.00 0.30
C HIS A 100 -5.85 -1.71 1.38
N ALA A 101 -5.46 -2.71 2.17
CA ALA A 101 -4.46 -2.56 3.23
C ALA A 101 -3.49 -3.75 3.28
N VAL A 102 -2.29 -3.47 3.78
CA VAL A 102 -1.29 -4.46 4.14
C VAL A 102 -0.73 -4.15 5.52
N ASP A 103 -0.59 -5.20 6.33
CA ASP A 103 0.25 -5.19 7.52
C ASP A 103 1.62 -5.73 7.15
N VAL A 104 2.67 -5.02 7.51
CA VAL A 104 4.04 -5.36 7.12
C VAL A 104 4.97 -5.55 8.32
N GLY A 105 6.02 -6.33 8.11
CA GLY A 105 7.09 -6.55 9.06
C GLY A 105 8.40 -6.95 8.41
N PRO A 106 9.50 -7.03 9.18
CA PRO A 106 9.62 -6.62 10.59
C PRO A 106 9.52 -5.10 10.77
N ARG A 107 9.57 -4.62 12.02
CA ARG A 107 9.45 -3.18 12.33
C ARG A 107 10.47 -2.29 11.60
N GLU A 108 11.65 -2.79 11.31
CA GLU A 108 12.65 -2.11 10.48
C GLU A 108 12.14 -1.86 9.05
N GLY A 109 11.56 -2.86 8.40
CA GLY A 109 10.94 -2.72 7.07
C GLY A 109 9.73 -1.80 7.10
N ALA A 110 8.90 -1.90 8.13
CA ALA A 110 7.77 -0.98 8.32
C ALA A 110 8.25 0.47 8.47
N GLN A 111 9.32 0.72 9.24
CA GLN A 111 9.92 2.05 9.35
C GLN A 111 10.46 2.54 8.01
N TRP A 112 11.15 1.69 7.26
CA TRP A 112 11.62 2.04 5.92
C TRP A 112 10.45 2.41 4.99
N LEU A 113 9.33 1.69 5.07
CA LEU A 113 8.14 1.98 4.30
C LEU A 113 7.43 3.27 4.77
N GLU A 114 7.46 3.59 6.06
CA GLU A 114 7.00 4.90 6.58
C GLU A 114 7.84 6.05 6.02
N ASP A 115 9.16 5.86 5.91
CA ASP A 115 10.10 6.90 5.47
C ASP A 115 10.14 7.10 3.94
N HIS A 116 9.83 6.06 3.15
CA HIS A 116 10.02 6.05 1.69
C HIS A 116 8.79 5.64 0.87
N GLY A 117 7.71 5.17 1.53
CA GLY A 117 6.56 4.55 0.87
C GLY A 117 5.75 5.51 0.01
N ASP A 118 5.80 6.81 0.32
CA ASP A 118 5.13 7.88 -0.44
C ASP A 118 5.56 7.90 -1.91
N ARG A 119 6.80 7.48 -2.22
CA ARG A 119 7.28 7.27 -3.60
C ARG A 119 6.39 6.35 -4.44
N TRP A 120 5.69 5.41 -3.80
CA TRP A 120 4.74 4.50 -4.43
C TRP A 120 3.28 4.75 -4.00
N GLY A 121 3.03 5.82 -3.23
CA GLY A 121 1.72 6.14 -2.70
C GLY A 121 1.32 5.36 -1.44
N LEU A 122 2.24 4.57 -0.89
CA LEU A 122 2.02 3.75 0.30
C LEU A 122 2.25 4.60 1.56
N CYS A 123 1.23 4.67 2.40
CA CYS A 123 1.25 5.50 3.59
C CYS A 123 0.78 4.70 4.80
N ARG A 124 1.44 4.92 5.93
CA ARG A 124 0.96 4.43 7.22
C ARG A 124 -0.31 5.20 7.61
N SER A 125 -1.37 4.49 7.96
CA SER A 125 -2.67 5.12 8.24
C SER A 125 -2.86 5.57 9.69
N PHE A 126 -2.32 4.82 10.66
CA PHE A 126 -2.63 4.99 12.09
C PHE A 126 -1.40 5.22 12.97
N ASP A 127 -1.52 6.08 14.00
CA ASP A 127 -0.45 6.37 14.96
C ASP A 127 -0.14 5.19 15.89
N ASN A 128 -1.13 4.35 16.22
CA ASN A 128 -0.96 3.17 17.08
C ASN A 128 -0.54 1.90 16.32
N GLU A 129 -0.69 1.86 14.99
CA GLU A 129 -0.37 0.68 14.17
C GLU A 129 0.81 0.98 13.25
N TRP A 130 2.02 0.68 13.71
CA TRP A 130 3.26 0.90 12.93
C TRP A 130 3.38 -0.03 11.72
N TRP A 131 2.59 -1.09 11.69
CA TRP A 131 2.61 -2.12 10.67
C TRP A 131 1.61 -1.87 9.52
N HIS A 132 0.59 -1.01 9.69
CA HIS A 132 -0.55 -0.90 8.77
C HIS A 132 -0.33 0.19 7.70
N PHE A 133 -0.36 -0.21 6.42
CA PHE A 133 -0.17 0.66 5.26
C PHE A 133 -1.28 0.52 4.23
N GLU A 134 -1.62 1.63 3.58
CA GLU A 134 -2.62 1.71 2.50
C GLU A 134 -2.08 2.54 1.33
N LEU A 135 -2.69 2.37 0.15
CA LEU A 135 -2.45 3.25 -0.99
C LEU A 135 -3.24 4.56 -0.78
N ALA A 136 -2.67 5.52 -0.05
CA ALA A 136 -3.39 6.69 0.45
C ALA A 136 -3.03 8.01 -0.23
N THR A 137 -2.04 8.01 -1.13
CA THR A 137 -1.63 9.21 -1.88
C THR A 137 -1.19 8.86 -3.29
N VAL A 138 -1.04 9.88 -4.14
CA VAL A 138 -0.46 9.72 -5.47
C VAL A 138 1.05 9.50 -5.32
N PRO A 139 1.67 8.56 -6.05
CA PRO A 139 3.11 8.34 -6.00
C PRO A 139 3.94 9.63 -6.06
N GLY A 140 4.82 9.82 -5.08
CA GLY A 140 5.69 11.00 -4.91
C GLY A 140 5.03 12.23 -4.27
N MET A 141 3.76 12.14 -3.87
CA MET A 141 3.08 13.17 -3.09
C MET A 141 3.14 12.84 -1.59
N PRO A 142 3.13 13.86 -0.70
CA PRO A 142 3.12 13.62 0.74
C PRO A 142 1.95 12.73 1.17
N CYS A 143 2.19 11.88 2.17
CA CYS A 143 1.14 11.14 2.84
C CYS A 143 0.17 12.07 3.58
N PRO A 144 -1.13 11.72 3.66
CA PRO A 144 -2.07 12.44 4.50
C PRO A 144 -1.69 12.32 5.99
N PRO A 145 -2.22 13.21 6.86
CA PRO A 145 -2.08 13.03 8.30
C PRO A 145 -2.62 11.68 8.74
N ARG A 146 -1.90 11.02 9.64
CA ARG A 146 -2.35 9.76 10.26
C ARG A 146 -3.52 10.02 11.18
N LEU A 147 -4.38 9.02 11.31
CA LEU A 147 -5.41 8.98 12.34
C LEU A 147 -4.81 8.44 13.65
N PRO A 148 -5.34 8.83 14.83
CA PRO A 148 -4.88 8.28 16.10
C PRO A 148 -4.93 6.75 16.14
N ASP A 149 -6.06 6.17 15.70
CA ASP A 149 -6.27 4.73 15.59
C ASP A 149 -7.43 4.38 14.64
N ALA A 150 -7.70 3.08 14.48
CA ALA A 150 -8.72 2.58 13.56
C ALA A 150 -10.16 3.01 13.88
N SER A 151 -10.44 3.49 15.10
CA SER A 151 -11.78 3.94 15.48
C SER A 151 -12.17 5.31 14.90
N ASP A 152 -11.18 6.09 14.42
CA ASP A 152 -11.36 7.42 13.83
C ASP A 152 -11.59 7.40 12.31
N ARG A 153 -11.85 6.22 11.73
CA ARG A 153 -12.05 6.03 10.29
C ARG A 153 -13.44 6.44 9.80
#